data_AF-A0A7Z9G5N9-F1
#
_entry.id   AF-A0A7Z9G5N9-F1
#
_cell.length_a   1.000
_cell.length_b   1.000
_cell.length_c   1.000
_cell.angle_alpha   90.00
_cell.angle_beta   90.00
_cell.angle_gamma   90.00
#
_symmetry.space_group_name_H-M   'P 1'
#
loop_
_entity.id
_entity.type
_entity.pdbx_description
1 polymer ?
#
loop_
_entity_poly.entity_id
_entity_poly.type
_entity_poly.pdbx_seq_one_letter_code
_entity_poly.pdbx_strand_id
1 'polypeptide(L)'
;MRTSLRYCDSFDIHPTSSTPAIKTFRANGLYDPDFSTGGHQPRGFDQFCDVFKKYTVKGAKISVVFSYEGYHHPVATTSTGNPLQQITVTESNVPSVPAVVGLVRPSVEATPATGNIWLQQEIDKSKWITMSPQSGPGAVSHRTGVVDFFGKDFLVGADGYTGTSSSDPTNQVYFHIMTGLQHDNYSIGAVQVRANVTITYDVVWTEPKPLPAS
;
A
#
# COMPACT_ATOMS: atom_id res chain seq x y z
N MET A 1 24.88 -5.69 7.96
CA MET A 1 24.86 -5.70 6.47
C MET A 1 23.76 -4.77 5.97
N ARG A 2 23.97 -3.97 4.92
CA ARG A 2 22.91 -3.13 4.32
C ARG A 2 22.48 -3.71 2.99
N THR A 3 21.17 -3.79 2.73
CA THR A 3 20.61 -4.30 1.48
C THR A 3 19.23 -3.68 1.22
N SER A 4 18.70 -3.88 0.01
CA SER A 4 17.35 -3.49 -0.35
C SER A 4 16.44 -4.70 -0.56
N LEU A 5 15.24 -4.67 0.00
CA LEU A 5 14.22 -5.70 -0.22
C LEU A 5 12.99 -5.09 -0.88
N ARG A 6 12.28 -5.92 -1.68
CA ARG A 6 11.10 -5.50 -2.43
C ARG A 6 9.90 -6.36 -2.09
N TYR A 7 8.82 -5.68 -1.73
CA TYR A 7 7.48 -6.22 -1.55
C TYR A 7 6.61 -5.79 -2.73
N CYS A 8 5.78 -6.67 -3.24
CA CYS A 8 4.79 -6.35 -4.28
C CYS A 8 3.51 -7.08 -3.94
N ASP A 9 2.37 -6.43 -4.13
CA ASP A 9 1.05 -7.00 -3.90
C ASP A 9 0.02 -6.31 -4.80
N SER A 10 -1.13 -6.95 -5.02
CA SER A 10 -2.21 -6.46 -5.86
C SER A 10 -3.55 -6.73 -5.22
N PHE A 11 -4.39 -5.71 -5.12
CA PHE A 11 -5.70 -5.81 -4.46
C PHE A 11 -6.73 -4.91 -5.15
N ASP A 12 -8.00 -5.19 -4.91
CA ASP A 12 -9.12 -4.38 -5.38
C ASP A 12 -9.61 -3.47 -4.26
N ILE A 13 -9.93 -2.23 -4.61
CA ILE A 13 -10.62 -1.30 -3.72
C ILE A 13 -11.91 -0.85 -4.39
N HIS A 14 -12.99 -0.86 -3.61
CA HIS A 14 -14.33 -0.55 -4.05
C HIS A 14 -14.82 0.71 -3.32
N PRO A 15 -14.51 1.92 -3.83
CA PRO A 15 -15.04 3.14 -3.24
C PRO A 15 -16.56 3.21 -3.42
N THR A 16 -17.29 3.39 -2.33
CA THR A 16 -18.77 3.46 -2.33
C THR A 16 -19.32 4.86 -2.07
N SER A 17 -18.49 5.78 -1.61
CA SER A 17 -18.83 7.17 -1.29
C SER A 17 -17.59 8.06 -1.38
N SER A 18 -17.76 9.35 -1.10
CA SER A 18 -16.71 10.34 -0.95
C SER A 18 -15.87 10.14 0.31
N THR A 19 -16.30 9.27 1.23
CA THR A 19 -15.45 8.78 2.31
C THR A 19 -14.45 7.76 1.75
N PRO A 20 -13.14 7.95 1.94
CA PRO A 20 -12.15 7.09 1.34
C PRO A 20 -12.19 5.69 1.96
N ALA A 21 -12.20 4.68 1.09
CA ALA A 21 -11.70 3.35 1.44
C ALA A 21 -10.18 3.42 1.58
N ILE A 22 -9.65 2.82 2.65
CA ILE A 22 -8.25 2.95 3.05
C ILE A 22 -7.59 1.56 3.05
N LYS A 23 -6.40 1.45 2.44
CA LYS A 23 -5.49 0.32 2.61
C LYS A 23 -4.17 0.82 3.20
N THR A 24 -3.74 0.21 4.29
CA THR A 24 -2.55 0.63 5.05
C THR A 24 -1.40 -0.37 4.88
N PHE A 25 -0.19 0.14 4.70
CA PHE A 25 1.05 -0.64 4.65
C PHE A 25 2.06 -0.10 5.68
N ARG A 26 2.87 -0.99 6.26
CA ARG A 26 3.97 -0.62 7.17
C ARG A 26 5.21 -0.22 6.36
N ALA A 27 5.64 1.02 6.52
CA ALA A 27 6.84 1.57 5.89
C ALA A 27 8.14 1.06 6.52
N ASN A 28 8.09 0.54 7.75
CA ASN A 28 9.24 -0.04 8.44
C ASN A 28 9.00 -1.48 8.92
N GLY A 29 7.91 -2.11 8.47
CA GLY A 29 7.62 -3.50 8.75
C GLY A 29 8.00 -4.40 7.59
N LEU A 30 8.98 -5.30 7.79
CA LEU A 30 9.35 -6.33 6.81
C LEU A 30 8.75 -7.69 7.15
N TYR A 31 8.46 -7.94 8.42
CA TYR A 31 7.84 -9.18 8.86
C TYR A 31 6.37 -9.24 8.39
N ASP A 32 5.66 -8.12 8.51
CA ASP A 32 4.30 -7.98 8.00
C ASP A 32 4.12 -6.59 7.32
N PRO A 33 4.52 -6.47 6.03
CA PRO A 33 4.39 -5.21 5.29
C PRO A 33 2.97 -4.70 5.13
N ASP A 34 1.99 -5.60 4.99
CA ASP A 34 0.57 -5.26 4.93
C ASP A 34 0.04 -5.12 6.36
N PHE A 35 -0.64 -4.01 6.67
CA PHE A 35 -1.16 -3.84 8.03
C PHE A 35 -2.29 -4.82 8.35
N SER A 36 -3.05 -5.27 7.35
CA SER A 36 -4.10 -6.26 7.57
C SER A 36 -3.50 -7.60 7.99
N THR A 37 -4.15 -8.26 8.95
CA THR A 37 -3.70 -9.57 9.42
C THR A 37 -3.71 -10.59 8.28
N GLY A 38 -2.55 -11.17 8.01
CA GLY A 38 -2.36 -12.13 6.93
C GLY A 38 -1.84 -11.44 5.68
N GLY A 39 -0.61 -11.75 5.33
CA GLY A 39 0.13 -11.23 4.19
C GLY A 39 1.39 -12.05 3.96
N HIS A 40 2.17 -11.71 2.94
CA HIS A 40 3.45 -12.37 2.68
C HIS A 40 4.63 -11.44 2.96
N GLN A 41 5.80 -12.02 3.21
CA GLN A 41 7.01 -11.26 3.42
C GLN A 41 7.63 -10.80 2.08
N PRO A 42 8.51 -9.78 2.10
CA PRO A 42 9.33 -9.40 0.96
C PRO A 42 10.28 -10.56 0.58
N ARG A 43 10.55 -10.72 -0.71
CA ARG A 43 11.47 -11.78 -1.18
C ARG A 43 12.85 -11.61 -0.55
N GLY A 44 13.41 -12.69 -0.02
CA GLY A 44 14.72 -12.68 0.64
C GLY A 44 14.64 -12.50 2.16
N PHE A 45 13.49 -12.09 2.72
CA PHE A 45 13.37 -11.84 4.15
C PHE A 45 13.75 -13.05 5.00
N ASP A 46 13.16 -14.22 4.71
CA ASP A 46 13.44 -15.45 5.47
C ASP A 46 14.92 -15.85 5.39
N GLN A 47 15.52 -15.77 4.21
CA GLN A 47 16.95 -16.11 4.01
C GLN A 47 17.87 -15.16 4.79
N PHE A 48 17.54 -13.86 4.86
CA PHE A 48 18.30 -12.93 5.68
C PHE A 48 18.04 -13.12 7.18
N CYS A 49 16.82 -13.46 7.56
CA CYS A 49 16.46 -13.81 8.94
C CYS A 49 17.16 -15.09 9.41
N ASP A 50 17.50 -16.02 8.52
CA ASP A 50 18.31 -17.20 8.87
C ASP A 50 19.76 -16.84 9.22
N VAL A 51 20.27 -15.74 8.67
CA VAL A 51 21.65 -15.27 8.90
C VAL A 51 21.72 -14.21 9.99
N PHE A 52 20.69 -13.39 10.18
CA PHE A 52 20.68 -12.24 11.09
C PHE A 52 19.47 -12.28 12.03
N LYS A 53 19.64 -11.85 13.29
CA LYS A 53 18.54 -11.83 14.27
C LYS A 53 17.64 -10.61 14.14
N LYS A 54 18.19 -9.47 13.72
CA LYS A 54 17.47 -8.19 13.71
C LYS A 54 17.63 -7.46 12.39
N TYR A 55 16.60 -6.68 12.05
CA TYR A 55 16.63 -5.72 10.96
C TYR A 55 16.21 -4.33 11.42
N THR A 56 16.66 -3.31 10.72
CA THR A 56 16.24 -1.91 10.90
C THR A 56 16.01 -1.30 9.52
N VAL A 57 14.82 -0.76 9.28
CA VAL A 57 14.52 -0.03 8.05
C VAL A 57 14.97 1.42 8.21
N LYS A 58 15.85 1.89 7.31
CA LYS A 58 16.28 3.29 7.28
C LYS A 58 15.37 4.16 6.42
N GLY A 59 14.75 3.59 5.40
CA GLY A 59 13.84 4.28 4.51
C GLY A 59 13.02 3.30 3.67
N ALA A 60 11.88 3.78 3.19
CA ALA A 60 11.03 3.01 2.29
C ALA A 60 10.45 3.91 1.19
N LYS A 61 10.23 3.31 0.01
CA LYS A 61 9.54 3.93 -1.10
C LYS A 61 8.36 3.05 -1.49
N ILE A 62 7.16 3.61 -1.48
CA ILE A 62 5.94 2.99 -1.99
C ILE A 62 5.62 3.56 -3.38
N SER A 63 5.27 2.68 -4.31
CA SER A 63 4.78 3.00 -5.64
C SER A 63 3.51 2.20 -5.88
N VAL A 64 2.45 2.88 -6.27
CA VAL A 64 1.15 2.26 -6.53
C VAL A 64 0.73 2.63 -7.94
N VAL A 65 0.38 1.62 -8.73
CA VAL A 65 -0.24 1.79 -10.04
C VAL A 65 -1.70 1.43 -9.90
N PHE A 66 -2.57 2.42 -10.14
CA PHE A 66 -4.01 2.26 -10.10
C PHE A 66 -4.56 2.06 -11.51
N SER A 67 -5.49 1.14 -11.68
CA SER A 67 -6.25 0.91 -12.91
C SER A 67 -7.74 0.88 -12.60
N TYR A 68 -8.52 1.60 -13.40
CA TYR A 68 -9.98 1.56 -13.35
C TYR A 68 -10.46 0.28 -14.01
N GLU A 69 -11.12 -0.61 -13.26
CA GLU A 69 -11.56 -1.92 -13.79
C GLU A 69 -13.01 -1.95 -14.25
N GLY A 70 -13.79 -0.90 -13.94
CA GLY A 70 -15.12 -0.74 -14.54
C GLY A 70 -16.13 -0.07 -13.64
N TYR A 71 -17.25 0.29 -14.29
CA TYR A 71 -18.48 0.72 -13.64
C TYR A 71 -19.47 -0.46 -13.62
N HIS A 72 -20.10 -0.74 -12.47
CA HIS A 72 -21.12 -1.78 -12.24
C HIS A 72 -20.58 -3.25 -12.21
N HIS A 73 -20.50 -3.86 -11.01
CA HIS A 73 -20.02 -5.23 -10.75
C HIS A 73 -20.52 -6.35 -11.74
N PRO A 74 -19.81 -7.50 -11.85
CA PRO A 74 -18.36 -7.69 -11.88
C PRO A 74 -17.89 -8.25 -13.25
N VAL A 75 -16.61 -8.05 -13.57
CA VAL A 75 -15.93 -8.89 -14.58
C VAL A 75 -15.99 -10.33 -14.09
N ALA A 76 -16.73 -11.20 -14.77
CA ALA A 76 -16.76 -12.62 -14.45
C ALA A 76 -15.40 -13.25 -14.82
N THR A 77 -14.72 -13.84 -13.85
CA THR A 77 -13.57 -14.71 -14.12
C THR A 77 -14.07 -16.04 -14.65
N THR A 78 -13.94 -16.30 -15.95
CA THR A 78 -13.99 -17.66 -16.46
C THR A 78 -12.71 -18.38 -16.07
N SER A 79 -12.82 -19.66 -15.70
CA SER A 79 -11.77 -20.53 -15.16
C SER A 79 -10.59 -20.82 -16.11
N THR A 80 -10.35 -20.03 -17.15
CA THR A 80 -9.19 -20.15 -18.02
C THR A 80 -8.81 -18.78 -18.62
N GLY A 81 -7.92 -18.08 -17.92
CA GLY A 81 -6.90 -17.19 -18.51
C GLY A 81 -7.36 -16.12 -19.51
N ASN A 82 -8.12 -15.12 -19.03
CA ASN A 82 -8.04 -13.68 -19.36
C ASN A 82 -9.33 -13.00 -18.84
N PRO A 83 -9.26 -11.81 -18.19
CA PRO A 83 -10.46 -11.08 -17.82
C PRO A 83 -11.15 -10.55 -19.09
N LEU A 84 -12.32 -11.09 -19.42
CA LEU A 84 -13.20 -10.53 -20.44
C LEU A 84 -14.30 -9.72 -19.76
N GLN A 85 -14.38 -8.43 -20.09
CA GLN A 85 -15.46 -7.54 -19.64
C GLN A 85 -16.75 -7.94 -20.36
N GLN A 86 -17.64 -8.68 -19.71
CA GLN A 86 -18.99 -8.90 -20.23
C GLN A 86 -19.84 -7.66 -19.90
N ILE A 87 -19.90 -6.72 -20.83
CA ILE A 87 -20.79 -5.57 -20.71
C ILE A 87 -22.20 -6.05 -21.11
N THR A 88 -23.05 -6.42 -20.15
CA THR A 88 -24.49 -6.51 -20.40
C THR A 88 -25.04 -5.09 -20.43
N VAL A 89 -24.98 -4.46 -21.59
CA VAL A 89 -25.46 -3.10 -21.81
C VAL A 89 -26.99 -3.14 -21.94
N THR A 90 -27.73 -2.87 -20.87
CA THR A 90 -29.18 -2.60 -20.97
C THR A 90 -29.46 -1.21 -21.57
N GLU A 91 -28.50 -0.28 -21.48
CA GLU A 91 -28.61 1.08 -22.03
C GLU A 91 -27.31 1.52 -22.70
N SER A 92 -27.38 2.00 -23.96
CA SER A 92 -26.20 2.33 -24.78
C SER A 92 -25.24 3.36 -24.18
N ASN A 93 -25.65 4.11 -23.14
CA ASN A 93 -24.85 5.11 -22.45
C ASN A 93 -24.81 4.81 -20.95
N VAL A 94 -23.68 4.31 -20.46
CA VAL A 94 -23.47 4.10 -19.02
C VAL A 94 -22.80 5.35 -18.42
N PRO A 95 -23.31 5.94 -17.32
CA PRO A 95 -22.69 7.10 -16.68
C PRO A 95 -21.25 6.80 -16.23
N SER A 96 -20.32 7.69 -16.54
CA SER A 96 -18.95 7.59 -16.01
C SER A 96 -18.94 8.06 -14.56
N VAL A 97 -18.50 7.19 -13.64
CA VAL A 97 -18.28 7.56 -12.24
C VAL A 97 -16.78 7.56 -11.97
N PRO A 98 -16.14 8.74 -11.91
CA PRO A 98 -14.73 8.85 -11.62
C PRO A 98 -14.45 8.58 -10.13
N ALA A 99 -13.36 7.89 -9.87
CA ALA A 99 -12.81 7.70 -8.54
C ALA A 99 -11.55 8.54 -8.36
N VAL A 100 -11.35 9.06 -7.16
CA VAL A 100 -10.14 9.75 -6.75
C VAL A 100 -9.29 8.76 -5.95
N VAL A 101 -8.03 8.60 -6.35
CA VAL A 101 -7.09 7.65 -5.75
C VAL A 101 -5.81 8.37 -5.37
N GLY A 102 -5.17 7.97 -4.27
CA GLY A 102 -3.97 8.66 -3.83
C GLY A 102 -3.20 7.96 -2.72
N LEU A 103 -2.02 8.53 -2.48
CA LEU A 103 -1.13 8.22 -1.36
C LEU A 103 -1.06 9.45 -0.47
N VAL A 104 -1.46 9.30 0.79
CA VAL A 104 -1.31 10.38 1.77
C VAL A 104 0.08 10.38 2.39
N ARG A 105 0.37 11.43 3.16
CA ARG A 105 1.61 11.53 3.92
C ARG A 105 1.78 10.30 4.85
N PRO A 106 3.00 9.76 4.98
CA PRO A 106 3.29 8.76 5.99
C PRO A 106 2.93 9.25 7.39
N SER A 107 2.39 8.36 8.22
CA SER A 107 1.91 8.70 9.56
C SER A 107 2.31 7.64 10.60
N VAL A 108 2.15 7.96 11.88
CA VAL A 108 2.27 6.98 12.99
C VAL A 108 0.94 6.31 13.32
N GLU A 109 -0.15 6.77 12.70
CA GLU A 109 -1.49 6.25 12.94
C GLU A 109 -1.75 5.10 11.99
N ALA A 110 -2.11 3.92 12.50
CA ALA A 110 -2.45 2.78 11.64
C ALA A 110 -3.73 3.02 10.84
N THR A 111 -4.66 3.76 11.45
CA THR A 111 -5.96 4.14 10.88
C THR A 111 -6.01 5.66 10.81
N PRO A 112 -5.78 6.26 9.62
CA PRO A 112 -5.80 7.71 9.48
C PRO A 112 -7.24 8.26 9.66
N ALA A 113 -7.34 9.56 9.95
CA ALA A 113 -8.61 10.22 10.20
C ALA A 113 -9.59 10.03 9.04
N THR A 114 -10.83 9.66 9.38
CA THR A 114 -11.91 9.46 8.40
C THR A 114 -12.59 10.79 8.11
N GLY A 115 -12.62 11.18 6.84
CA GLY A 115 -13.29 12.40 6.37
C GLY A 115 -13.39 12.36 4.84
N ASN A 116 -14.21 13.23 4.28
CA ASN A 116 -14.40 13.27 2.82
C ASN A 116 -13.06 13.41 2.09
N ILE A 117 -12.97 12.77 0.91
CA ILE A 117 -11.75 12.70 0.09
C ILE A 117 -11.16 14.10 -0.18
N TRP A 118 -11.99 15.12 -0.38
CA TRP A 118 -11.54 16.50 -0.60
C TRP A 118 -10.75 17.04 0.60
N LEU A 119 -11.18 16.77 1.84
CA LEU A 119 -10.45 17.19 3.04
C LEU A 119 -9.11 16.44 3.15
N GLN A 120 -9.09 15.17 2.72
CA GLN A 120 -7.85 14.39 2.68
C GLN A 120 -6.87 14.91 1.61
N GLN A 121 -7.37 15.56 0.56
CA GLN A 121 -6.55 16.21 -0.47
C GLN A 121 -5.83 17.46 0.03
N GLU A 122 -6.33 18.11 1.09
CA GLU A 122 -5.68 19.27 1.71
C GLU A 122 -4.48 18.87 2.58
N ILE A 123 -4.33 17.58 2.93
CA ILE A 123 -3.22 17.11 3.74
C ILE A 123 -1.89 17.26 2.97
N ASP A 124 -0.94 17.93 3.61
CA ASP A 124 0.40 18.18 3.05
C ASP A 124 1.09 16.91 2.56
N LYS A 125 1.77 17.03 1.41
CA LYS A 125 2.54 15.95 0.75
C LYS A 125 1.69 14.74 0.35
N SER A 126 0.37 14.83 0.40
CA SER A 126 -0.50 13.85 -0.25
C SER A 126 -0.42 14.00 -1.79
N LYS A 127 -0.63 12.90 -2.51
CA LYS A 127 -0.62 12.87 -3.97
C LYS A 127 -1.84 12.13 -4.47
N TRP A 128 -2.56 12.75 -5.39
CA TRP A 128 -3.85 12.28 -5.86
C TRP A 128 -3.93 12.28 -7.38
N ILE A 129 -4.68 11.33 -7.91
CA ILE A 129 -5.04 11.22 -9.32
C ILE A 129 -6.54 10.93 -9.37
N THR A 130 -7.25 11.57 -10.29
CA THR A 130 -8.62 11.19 -10.63
C THR A 130 -8.59 10.16 -11.74
N MET A 131 -9.22 9.02 -11.51
CA MET A 131 -9.38 7.93 -12.46
C MET A 131 -10.79 7.93 -13.02
N SER A 132 -10.89 7.81 -14.34
CA SER A 132 -12.15 7.63 -15.06
C SER A 132 -12.06 6.38 -15.95
N PRO A 133 -13.18 5.86 -16.45
CA PRO A 133 -13.18 4.72 -17.38
C PRO A 133 -12.33 4.93 -18.65
N GLN A 134 -12.07 6.19 -19.03
CA GLN A 134 -11.29 6.55 -20.21
C GLN A 134 -9.82 6.81 -19.90
N SER A 135 -9.46 6.96 -18.62
CA SER A 135 -8.08 7.20 -18.22
C SER A 135 -7.30 5.88 -18.19
N GLY A 136 -6.10 5.89 -18.77
CA GLY A 136 -5.15 4.78 -18.57
C GLY A 136 -4.68 4.67 -17.11
N PRO A 137 -3.89 3.65 -16.78
CA PRO A 137 -3.40 3.45 -15.41
C PRO A 137 -2.60 4.67 -14.90
N GLY A 138 -2.91 5.10 -13.69
CA GLY A 138 -2.23 6.21 -13.01
C GLY A 138 -1.24 5.70 -11.96
N ALA A 139 -0.02 6.22 -11.93
CA ALA A 139 0.97 5.84 -10.94
C ALA A 139 1.22 6.96 -9.92
N VAL A 140 1.15 6.62 -8.63
CA VAL A 140 1.50 7.52 -7.52
C VAL A 140 2.62 6.89 -6.73
N SER A 141 3.61 7.69 -6.32
CA SER A 141 4.69 7.20 -5.47
C SER A 141 5.08 8.19 -4.38
N HIS A 142 5.48 7.64 -3.24
CA HIS A 142 5.95 8.39 -2.08
C HIS A 142 7.20 7.71 -1.50
N ARG A 143 8.13 8.51 -0.97
CA ARG A 143 9.33 8.03 -0.29
C ARG A 143 9.40 8.65 1.09
N THR A 144 9.74 7.85 2.09
CA THR A 144 9.99 8.32 3.45
C THR A 144 11.32 7.79 3.96
N GLY A 145 12.13 8.67 4.56
CA GLY A 145 13.24 8.27 5.40
C GLY A 145 12.70 8.00 6.79
N VAL A 146 12.83 6.78 7.30
CA VAL A 146 12.34 6.43 8.65
C VAL A 146 13.17 7.19 9.70
N VAL A 147 14.46 7.38 9.44
CA VAL A 147 15.40 8.19 10.23
C VAL A 147 14.90 9.65 10.34
N ASP A 148 14.61 10.27 9.19
CA ASP A 148 14.13 11.66 9.13
C ASP A 148 12.72 11.80 9.71
N PHE A 149 11.87 10.79 9.53
CA PHE A 149 10.49 10.78 10.04
C PHE A 149 10.44 10.81 11.57
N PHE A 150 11.29 10.03 12.23
CA PHE A 150 11.40 10.02 13.69
C PHE A 150 12.35 11.12 14.24
N GLY A 151 13.05 11.86 13.38
CA GLY A 151 13.97 12.92 13.78
C GLY A 151 15.15 12.42 14.62
N LYS A 152 15.64 11.20 14.37
CA LYS A 152 16.74 10.59 15.11
C LYS A 152 17.96 10.38 14.22
N ASP A 153 19.16 10.62 14.75
CA ASP A 153 20.40 10.43 13.98
C ASP A 153 20.72 8.95 13.72
N PHE A 154 20.36 8.06 14.67
CA PHE A 154 20.64 6.62 14.59
C PHE A 154 19.45 5.78 15.04
N LEU A 155 18.96 4.91 14.15
CA LEU A 155 17.90 3.93 14.45
C LEU A 155 18.41 2.49 14.60
N VAL A 156 19.60 2.20 14.08
CA VAL A 156 20.13 0.83 14.06
C VAL A 156 20.54 0.42 15.47
N GLY A 157 19.92 -0.64 16.00
CA GLY A 157 20.15 -1.11 17.36
C GLY A 157 19.44 -0.29 18.44
N ALA A 158 18.64 0.72 18.06
CA ALA A 158 17.81 1.46 19.00
C ALA A 158 16.53 0.66 19.34
N ASP A 159 16.16 0.68 20.62
CA ASP A 159 14.96 0.01 21.09
C ASP A 159 13.69 0.58 20.44
N GLY A 160 12.80 -0.33 20.03
CA GLY A 160 11.53 0.00 19.38
C GLY A 160 11.61 0.30 17.87
N TYR A 161 12.81 0.39 17.26
CA TYR A 161 12.97 0.64 15.81
C TYR A 161 13.51 -0.57 15.03
N THR A 162 13.81 -1.66 15.74
CA THR A 162 14.31 -2.90 15.14
C THR A 162 13.19 -3.95 15.12
N GLY A 163 13.13 -4.71 14.04
CA GLY A 163 12.25 -5.86 13.90
C GLY A 163 13.05 -7.17 13.94
N THR A 164 12.33 -8.28 14.08
CA THR A 164 12.87 -9.63 14.16
C THR A 164 12.18 -10.53 13.13
N SER A 165 12.63 -11.79 13.03
CA SER A 165 11.97 -12.79 12.18
C SER A 165 10.53 -13.11 12.58
N SER A 166 10.05 -12.64 13.73
CA SER A 166 8.71 -12.92 14.26
C SER A 166 7.91 -11.67 14.63
N SER A 167 8.47 -10.47 14.46
CA SER A 167 7.80 -9.24 14.87
C SER A 167 8.33 -8.01 14.15
N ASP A 168 7.43 -7.11 13.79
CA ASP A 168 7.79 -5.77 13.33
C ASP A 168 8.28 -4.87 14.48
N PRO A 169 8.93 -3.74 14.17
CA PRO A 169 9.30 -2.74 15.17
C PRO A 169 8.09 -2.22 15.96
N THR A 170 8.30 -1.87 17.23
CA THR A 170 7.26 -1.28 18.09
C THR A 170 6.82 0.10 17.59
N ASN A 171 7.76 0.95 17.19
CA ASN A 171 7.49 2.25 16.61
C ASN A 171 7.24 2.08 15.12
N GLN A 172 5.99 2.12 14.70
CA GLN A 172 5.60 1.89 13.31
C GLN A 172 5.41 3.20 12.54
N VAL A 173 5.70 3.13 11.24
CA VAL A 173 5.39 4.18 10.27
C VAL A 173 4.53 3.56 9.20
N TYR A 174 3.46 4.23 8.82
CA TYR A 174 2.47 3.72 7.89
C TYR A 174 2.41 4.53 6.61
N PHE A 175 2.20 3.85 5.49
CA PHE A 175 1.71 4.42 4.25
C PHE A 175 0.22 4.12 4.13
N HIS A 176 -0.59 5.11 3.77
CA HIS A 176 -2.01 4.88 3.50
C HIS A 176 -2.32 5.19 2.03
N ILE A 177 -2.94 4.22 1.39
CA ILE A 177 -3.57 4.35 0.09
C ILE A 177 -5.03 4.65 0.34
N MET A 178 -5.54 5.69 -0.29
CA MET A 178 -6.92 6.13 -0.13
C MET A 178 -7.60 6.20 -1.49
N THR A 179 -8.83 5.71 -1.56
CA THR A 179 -9.67 5.81 -2.75
C THR A 179 -11.09 6.16 -2.37
N GLY A 180 -11.68 7.16 -3.02
CA GLY A 180 -13.06 7.57 -2.80
C GLY A 180 -13.71 8.02 -4.09
N LEU A 181 -15.04 8.19 -4.06
CA LEU A 181 -15.77 8.81 -5.16
C LEU A 181 -15.59 10.33 -5.13
N GLN A 182 -15.63 10.98 -6.29
CA GLN A 182 -15.57 12.45 -6.34
C GLN A 182 -16.85 13.11 -5.81
N HIS A 183 -17.99 12.40 -5.90
CA HIS A 183 -19.30 12.86 -5.44
C HIS A 183 -20.16 11.67 -4.98
N ASP A 184 -21.13 11.92 -4.11
CA ASP A 184 -22.02 10.90 -3.49
C ASP A 184 -23.33 10.66 -4.26
N ASN A 185 -23.46 11.19 -5.47
CA ASN A 185 -24.74 11.20 -6.21
C ASN A 185 -25.04 9.90 -6.98
N TYR A 186 -24.25 8.84 -6.79
CA TYR A 186 -24.34 7.60 -7.58
C TYR A 186 -24.49 6.36 -6.68
N SER A 187 -25.11 5.29 -7.20
CA SER A 187 -25.40 4.08 -6.42
C SER A 187 -24.15 3.36 -5.93
N ILE A 188 -24.24 2.82 -4.71
CA ILE A 188 -23.22 2.02 -4.02
C ILE A 188 -22.80 0.81 -4.90
N GLY A 189 -21.50 0.50 -4.95
CA GLY A 189 -20.97 -0.68 -5.64
C GLY A 189 -20.66 -0.49 -7.13
N ALA A 190 -20.70 0.74 -7.63
CA ALA A 190 -20.56 0.96 -9.04
C ALA A 190 -19.11 1.22 -9.51
N VAL A 191 -18.08 1.23 -8.66
CA VAL A 191 -16.69 1.49 -9.09
C VAL A 191 -15.71 0.51 -8.47
N GLN A 192 -14.87 -0.10 -9.32
CA GLN A 192 -13.76 -0.96 -8.89
C GLN A 192 -12.43 -0.40 -9.40
N VAL A 193 -11.47 -0.24 -8.48
CA VAL A 193 -10.09 0.16 -8.77
C VAL A 193 -9.16 -0.94 -8.33
N ARG A 194 -8.33 -1.44 -9.25
CA ARG A 194 -7.22 -2.34 -8.92
C ARG A 194 -5.98 -1.52 -8.63
N ALA A 195 -5.35 -1.80 -7.49
CA ALA A 195 -4.10 -1.19 -7.08
C ALA A 195 -2.98 -2.24 -7.06
N ASN A 196 -1.92 -1.98 -7.83
CA ASN A 196 -0.69 -2.76 -7.80
C ASN A 196 0.36 -1.99 -7.00
N VAL A 197 0.68 -2.47 -5.80
CA VAL A 197 1.64 -1.85 -4.90
C VAL A 197 3.02 -2.48 -5.06
N THR A 198 4.04 -1.65 -5.01
CA THR A 198 5.43 -2.04 -4.85
C THR A 198 6.03 -1.21 -3.72
N ILE A 199 6.63 -1.87 -2.73
CA ILE A 199 7.40 -1.21 -1.67
C ILE A 199 8.85 -1.66 -1.74
N THR A 200 9.76 -0.71 -1.77
CA THR A 200 11.20 -0.96 -1.67
C THR A 200 11.70 -0.45 -0.33
N TYR A 201 12.29 -1.34 0.45
CA TYR A 201 12.88 -1.06 1.76
C TYR A 201 14.39 -0.96 1.66
N ASP A 202 14.98 0.03 2.33
CA ASP A 202 16.42 0.13 2.59
C ASP A 202 16.68 -0.33 4.03
N VAL A 203 17.35 -1.48 4.17
CA VAL A 203 17.40 -2.26 5.40
C VAL A 203 18.83 -2.47 5.85
N VAL A 204 19.06 -2.35 7.15
CA VAL A 204 20.29 -2.77 7.81
C VAL A 204 19.98 -3.97 8.69
N TRP A 205 20.66 -5.08 8.41
CA TRP A 205 20.66 -6.30 9.19
C TRP A 205 21.77 -6.28 10.23
N THR A 206 21.44 -6.69 11.46
CA THR A 206 22.34 -6.71 12.62
C THR A 206 22.23 -8.02 13.38
N GLU A 207 23.18 -8.25 14.29
CA GLU A 207 23.24 -9.46 15.13
C GLU A 207 23.27 -10.75 14.31
N PRO A 208 24.40 -11.02 13.60
CA PRO A 208 24.54 -12.27 12.85
C PRO A 208 24.39 -13.47 13.78
N LYS A 209 23.63 -14.48 13.33
CA LYS A 209 23.45 -15.73 14.04
C LYS A 209 24.75 -16.54 13.96
N PRO A 210 25.09 -17.30 15.01
CA PRO A 210 26.22 -18.23 14.95
C PRO A 210 25.92 -19.28 13.88
N LEU A 211 26.96 -19.69 13.14
CA LEU A 211 26.82 -20.76 12.16
C LEU A 211 26.51 -22.08 12.88
N PRO A 212 25.56 -22.89 12.38
CA PRO A 212 25.33 -24.21 12.94
C PRO A 212 26.61 -25.05 12.81
N ALA A 213 26.89 -25.88 13.82
CA ALA A 213 27.93 -26.90 13.70
C ALA A 213 27.53 -27.87 12.58
N SER A 214 28.50 -28.24 11.75
CA SER A 214 28.35 -29.19 10.63
C SER A 214 27.84 -30.56 11.09
#